data_AF-A0A8H7G4A3-F1
#
_entry.id   AF-A0A8H7G4A3-F1
#
_cell.length_a   1.000
_cell.length_b   1.000
_cell.length_c   1.000
_cell.angle_alpha   90.00
_cell.angle_beta   90.00
_cell.angle_gamma   90.00
#
_symmetry.space_group_name_H-M   'P 1'
#
loop_
_entity.id
_entity.type
_entity.pdbx_description
1 polymer ?
#
loop_
_entity_poly.entity_id
_entity_poly.type
_entity_poly.pdbx_seq_one_letter_code
_entity_poly.pdbx_strand_id
1 'polypeptide(L)'
;MTLKSLVKHFLIKSTSSYSTIGSLVGTYIQDHHEKLRLGLYVTDHTVRTAINTCMNMIVHDSKSNLRKAIWQSLAGDKTNKKKTVDLDVFARHMVKDYHVPKIPDVVPDSMLANLALMRNIGHSLIAKEDEAQRVEVVGRRRGSDTGFWTILEKRLDELYEKHGEDHKSEGWREWEKEVISEDKTMHARMTRTTALS
;
A
#
# COMPACT_ATOMS: atom_id res chain seq x y z
N MET A 1 16.18 13.91 -3.53
CA MET A 1 15.14 12.89 -3.74
C MET A 1 15.81 11.69 -4.40
N THR A 2 15.64 10.48 -3.87
CA THR A 2 16.24 9.26 -4.43
C THR A 2 15.20 8.45 -5.20
N LEU A 3 15.63 7.57 -6.12
CA LEU A 3 14.73 6.68 -6.86
C LEU A 3 13.88 5.81 -5.91
N LYS A 4 14.49 5.29 -4.83
CA LYS A 4 13.80 4.54 -3.77
C LYS A 4 12.72 5.37 -3.08
N SER A 5 13.00 6.63 -2.75
CA SER A 5 11.99 7.50 -2.14
C SER A 5 10.82 7.80 -3.09
N LEU A 6 11.10 7.93 -4.39
CA LEU A 6 10.06 8.17 -5.39
C LEU A 6 9.15 6.95 -5.58
N VAL A 7 9.72 5.75 -5.68
CA VAL A 7 8.94 4.50 -5.74
C VAL A 7 8.03 4.35 -4.52
N LYS A 8 8.58 4.56 -3.31
CA LYS A 8 7.81 4.51 -2.08
C LYS A 8 6.63 5.50 -2.08
N HIS A 9 6.86 6.71 -2.57
CA HIS A 9 5.82 7.74 -2.65
C HIS A 9 4.64 7.32 -3.52
N PHE A 10 4.91 6.75 -4.69
CA PHE A 10 3.84 6.24 -5.55
C PHE A 10 3.14 5.01 -4.95
N LEU A 11 3.82 4.21 -4.12
CA LEU A 11 3.20 3.05 -3.48
C LEU A 11 2.15 3.40 -2.41
N ILE A 12 2.26 4.52 -1.71
CA ILE A 12 1.26 4.90 -0.68
C ILE A 12 0.15 5.80 -1.24
N LYS A 13 0.30 6.29 -2.47
CA LYS A 13 -0.73 7.06 -3.16
C LYS A 13 -1.82 6.15 -3.70
N SER A 14 -3.03 6.68 -3.82
CA SER A 14 -4.08 6.06 -4.63
C SER A 14 -3.60 6.02 -6.09
N THR A 15 -3.51 4.82 -6.67
CA THR A 15 -3.16 4.59 -8.08
C THR A 15 -4.16 3.61 -8.70
N SER A 16 -4.33 3.67 -10.01
CA SER A 16 -5.22 2.75 -10.73
C SER A 16 -4.72 1.32 -10.74
N SER A 17 -3.40 1.16 -10.75
CA SER A 17 -2.77 -0.14 -10.66
C SER A 17 -1.44 -0.03 -9.94
N TYR A 18 -1.10 -1.08 -9.19
CA TYR A 18 0.21 -1.22 -8.57
C TYR A 18 1.21 -1.95 -9.48
N SER A 19 0.76 -2.53 -10.59
CA SER A 19 1.61 -3.15 -11.61
C SER A 19 2.38 -2.10 -12.42
N THR A 20 1.84 -0.88 -12.52
CA THR A 20 2.37 0.21 -13.35
C THR A 20 3.25 1.21 -12.59
N ILE A 21 3.57 0.96 -11.31
CA ILE A 21 4.37 1.89 -10.48
C ILE A 21 5.72 2.22 -11.14
N GLY A 22 6.39 1.23 -11.75
CA GLY A 22 7.63 1.47 -12.48
C GLY A 22 7.43 2.46 -13.63
N SER A 23 6.36 2.29 -14.41
CA SER A 23 6.01 3.23 -15.49
C SER A 23 5.69 4.63 -14.96
N LEU A 24 4.91 4.75 -13.90
CA LEU A 24 4.58 6.04 -13.28
C LEU A 24 5.83 6.80 -12.80
N VAL A 25 6.76 6.08 -12.17
CA VAL A 25 8.05 6.65 -11.75
C VAL A 25 8.90 7.02 -12.97
N GLY A 26 8.92 6.19 -14.02
CA GLY A 26 9.62 6.47 -15.27
C GLY A 26 9.12 7.75 -15.96
N THR A 27 7.80 7.92 -16.07
CA THR A 27 7.17 9.15 -16.59
C THR A 27 7.56 10.35 -15.74
N TYR A 28 7.48 10.24 -14.41
CA TYR A 28 7.90 11.32 -13.52
C TYR A 28 9.38 11.70 -13.72
N ILE A 29 10.27 10.71 -13.95
CA ILE A 29 11.67 10.99 -14.25
C ILE A 29 11.80 11.73 -15.58
N GLN A 30 11.06 11.35 -16.63
CA GLN A 30 11.09 12.05 -17.91
C GLN A 30 10.70 13.53 -17.75
N ASP A 31 9.64 13.80 -16.99
CA ASP A 31 9.11 15.15 -16.80
C ASP A 31 9.98 16.02 -15.87
N HIS A 32 10.83 15.39 -15.03
CA HIS A 32 11.60 16.07 -14.00
C HIS A 32 13.10 15.71 -13.99
N HIS A 33 13.62 15.21 -15.11
CA HIS A 33 14.98 14.68 -15.22
C HIS A 33 16.05 15.70 -14.81
N GLU A 34 15.87 16.98 -15.12
CA GLU A 34 16.80 18.05 -14.72
C GLU A 34 16.90 18.17 -13.19
N LYS A 35 15.74 18.23 -12.50
CA LYS A 35 15.67 18.32 -11.03
C LYS A 35 16.23 17.07 -10.34
N LEU A 36 16.07 15.92 -10.98
CA LEU A 36 16.57 14.64 -10.46
C LEU A 36 18.03 14.37 -10.85
N ARG A 37 18.63 15.22 -11.70
CA ARG A 37 19.97 15.01 -12.30
C ARG A 37 20.06 13.68 -13.07
N LEU A 38 18.98 13.32 -13.75
CA LEU A 38 18.82 12.10 -14.54
C LEU A 38 18.71 12.41 -16.04
N GLY A 39 19.43 13.40 -16.56
CA GLY A 39 19.38 13.76 -17.99
C GLY A 39 19.68 12.58 -18.93
N LEU A 40 20.64 11.74 -18.55
CA LEU A 40 20.99 10.54 -19.32
C LEU A 40 19.87 9.50 -19.37
N TYR A 41 18.94 9.48 -18.41
CA TYR A 41 17.77 8.60 -18.48
C TYR A 41 16.89 8.94 -19.70
N VAL A 42 16.83 10.22 -20.07
CA VAL A 42 16.04 10.70 -21.21
C VAL A 42 16.82 10.50 -22.51
N THR A 43 18.13 10.77 -22.53
CA THR A 43 18.90 10.79 -23.78
C THR A 43 19.56 9.46 -24.15
N ASP A 44 19.86 8.59 -23.19
CA ASP A 44 20.59 7.34 -23.40
C ASP A 44 19.71 6.11 -23.09
N HIS A 45 19.48 5.28 -24.11
CA HIS A 45 18.64 4.08 -24.00
C HIS A 45 19.24 3.02 -23.07
N THR A 46 20.56 2.85 -23.08
CA THR A 46 21.26 1.87 -22.22
C THR A 46 21.13 2.28 -20.76
N VAL A 47 21.35 3.56 -20.46
CA VAL A 47 21.17 4.11 -19.11
C VAL A 47 19.72 3.98 -18.66
N ARG A 48 18.75 4.27 -19.54
CA ARG A 48 17.33 4.09 -19.25
C ARG A 48 16.98 2.65 -18.89
N THR A 49 17.47 1.69 -19.67
CA THR A 49 17.24 0.26 -19.44
C THR A 49 17.84 -0.19 -18.10
N ALA A 50 19.08 0.22 -17.80
CA ALA A 50 19.71 -0.08 -16.51
C ALA A 50 18.93 0.50 -15.32
N ILE A 51 18.47 1.75 -15.42
CA ILE A 51 17.67 2.39 -14.39
C ILE A 51 16.31 1.70 -14.24
N ASN A 52 15.65 1.32 -15.34
CA ASN A 52 14.37 0.61 -15.30
C ASN A 52 14.49 -0.75 -14.60
N THR A 53 15.56 -1.50 -14.87
CA THR A 53 15.86 -2.76 -14.17
C THR A 53 16.03 -2.54 -12.67
N CYS A 54 16.84 -1.54 -12.27
CA CYS A 54 17.03 -1.18 -10.87
C CYS A 54 15.71 -0.74 -10.21
N MET A 55 14.92 0.06 -10.91
CA MET A 55 13.62 0.54 -10.46
C MET A 55 12.65 -0.61 -10.18
N ASN A 56 12.58 -1.61 -11.06
CA ASN A 56 11.72 -2.78 -10.85
C ASN A 56 12.12 -3.57 -9.60
N MET A 57 13.42 -3.75 -9.35
CA MET A 57 13.90 -4.36 -8.10
C MET A 57 13.45 -3.55 -6.87
N ILE A 58 13.59 -2.22 -6.91
CA ILE A 58 13.14 -1.33 -5.84
C ILE A 58 11.62 -1.41 -5.64
N VAL A 59 10.83 -1.54 -6.71
CA VAL A 59 9.37 -1.71 -6.64
C VAL A 59 9.03 -3.01 -5.93
N HIS A 60 9.64 -4.13 -6.30
CA HIS A 60 9.41 -5.42 -5.64
C HIS A 60 9.76 -5.38 -4.14
N ASP A 61 10.92 -4.84 -3.80
CA ASP A 61 11.35 -4.70 -2.40
C ASP A 61 10.41 -3.79 -1.62
N SER A 62 10.01 -2.67 -2.20
CA SER A 62 9.15 -1.69 -1.54
C SER A 62 7.73 -2.23 -1.37
N LYS A 63 7.20 -2.98 -2.35
CA LYS A 63 5.94 -3.74 -2.22
C LYS A 63 6.02 -4.76 -1.09
N SER A 64 7.10 -5.54 -1.03
CA SER A 64 7.32 -6.52 0.04
C SER A 64 7.34 -5.86 1.42
N ASN A 65 8.02 -4.71 1.55
CA ASN A 65 8.11 -3.96 2.80
C ASN A 65 6.77 -3.32 3.20
N LEU A 66 6.03 -2.74 2.24
CA LEU A 66 4.70 -2.19 2.48
C LEU A 66 3.74 -3.28 2.96
N ARG A 67 3.73 -4.44 2.29
CA ARG A 67 2.93 -5.60 2.72
C ARG A 67 3.29 -6.03 4.15
N LYS A 68 4.57 -6.12 4.49
CA LYS A 68 5.00 -6.43 5.86
C LYS A 68 4.50 -5.39 6.87
N ALA A 69 4.58 -4.10 6.55
CA ALA A 69 4.08 -3.03 7.41
C ALA A 69 2.57 -3.13 7.62
N ILE A 70 1.80 -3.46 6.57
CA ILE A 70 0.36 -3.74 6.69
C ILE A 70 0.14 -4.90 7.67
N TRP A 71 0.79 -6.05 7.48
CA TRP A 71 0.63 -7.20 8.38
C TRP A 71 1.02 -6.86 9.83
N GLN A 72 2.07 -6.09 10.03
CA GLN A 72 2.47 -5.63 11.37
C GLN A 72 1.43 -4.70 12.01
N SER A 73 0.77 -3.85 11.22
CA SER A 73 -0.32 -3.00 11.71
C SER A 73 -1.54 -3.82 12.18
N LEU A 74 -1.76 -4.98 11.55
CA LEU A 74 -2.88 -5.88 11.81
C LEU A 74 -2.62 -6.89 12.93
N ALA A 75 -1.44 -7.52 12.93
CA ALA A 75 -1.17 -8.66 13.80
C ALA A 75 -1.02 -8.26 15.28
N GLY A 76 -0.77 -6.98 15.57
CA GLY A 76 -0.22 -6.59 16.85
C GLY A 76 1.15 -7.27 17.09
N ASP A 77 1.86 -6.87 18.12
CA ASP A 77 3.07 -7.61 18.50
C ASP A 77 2.67 -8.90 19.22
N LYS A 78 2.83 -10.06 18.56
CA LYS A 78 2.60 -11.39 19.14
C LYS A 78 3.40 -11.62 20.43
N THR A 79 4.46 -10.86 20.65
CA THR A 79 5.30 -10.97 21.84
C THR A 79 4.95 -9.99 22.97
N ASN A 80 4.10 -8.99 22.71
CA ASN A 80 3.90 -7.87 23.67
C ASN A 80 2.45 -7.40 23.88
N LYS A 81 1.43 -8.20 23.56
CA LYS A 81 0.00 -7.81 23.74
C LYS A 81 -0.32 -6.43 23.13
N LYS A 82 0.39 -5.98 22.10
CA LYS A 82 0.10 -4.69 21.46
C LYS A 82 -1.16 -4.84 20.62
N LYS A 83 -2.15 -4.00 20.93
CA LYS A 83 -3.37 -3.80 20.16
C LYS A 83 -3.03 -3.49 18.70
N THR A 84 -3.92 -3.86 17.78
CA THR A 84 -3.88 -3.41 16.38
C THR A 84 -3.61 -1.91 16.31
N VAL A 85 -2.77 -1.48 15.37
CA VAL A 85 -2.42 -0.05 15.26
C VAL A 85 -3.63 0.71 14.71
N ASP A 86 -3.93 1.86 15.31
CA ASP A 86 -4.97 2.76 14.80
C ASP A 86 -4.64 3.25 13.38
N LEU A 87 -5.66 3.41 12.53
CA LEU A 87 -5.46 3.77 11.11
C LEU A 87 -4.72 5.11 10.96
N ASP A 88 -5.08 6.11 11.75
CA ASP A 88 -4.45 7.43 11.67
C ASP A 88 -2.98 7.36 12.11
N VAL A 89 -2.68 6.55 13.14
CA VAL A 89 -1.30 6.31 13.59
C VAL A 89 -0.49 5.58 12.52
N PHE A 90 -1.03 4.50 11.95
CA PHE A 90 -0.39 3.75 10.89
C PHE A 90 -0.14 4.62 9.66
N ALA A 91 -1.16 5.36 9.20
CA ALA A 91 -1.05 6.21 8.03
C ALA A 91 -0.04 7.35 8.21
N ARG A 92 0.02 7.99 9.38
CA ARG A 92 1.07 8.97 9.68
C ARG A 92 2.47 8.37 9.59
N HIS A 93 2.66 7.15 10.10
CA HIS A 93 3.94 6.45 9.98
C HIS A 93 4.28 6.15 8.53
N MET A 94 3.33 5.62 7.76
CA MET A 94 3.52 5.34 6.33
C MET A 94 3.87 6.60 5.54
N VAL A 95 3.13 7.69 5.74
CA VAL A 95 3.37 8.98 5.07
C VAL A 95 4.73 9.54 5.45
N LYS A 96 5.16 9.45 6.71
CA LYS A 96 6.51 9.88 7.12
C LYS A 96 7.62 9.10 6.41
N ASP A 97 7.44 7.79 6.22
CA ASP A 97 8.47 6.89 5.72
C ASP A 97 8.47 6.74 4.18
N TYR A 98 7.36 7.10 3.52
CA TYR A 98 7.13 6.88 2.10
C TYR A 98 6.84 8.16 1.31
N HIS A 99 6.32 9.22 1.92
CA HIS A 99 5.95 10.43 1.19
C HIS A 99 7.15 11.36 0.94
N VAL A 100 7.29 11.87 -0.28
CA VAL A 100 8.27 12.91 -0.64
C VAL A 100 7.65 13.91 -1.64
N PRO A 101 8.15 15.16 -1.74
CA PRO A 101 9.17 15.81 -0.93
C PRO A 101 8.64 16.51 0.33
N LYS A 102 7.38 16.96 0.34
CA LYS A 102 6.75 17.61 1.50
C LYS A 102 5.76 16.64 2.13
N ILE A 103 6.01 16.28 3.38
CA ILE A 103 5.08 15.46 4.17
C ILE A 103 3.87 16.33 4.50
N PRO A 104 2.63 15.89 4.20
CA PRO A 104 1.45 16.66 4.55
C PRO A 104 1.22 16.62 6.08
N ASP A 105 0.78 17.75 6.65
CA ASP A 105 0.52 17.86 8.09
C ASP A 105 -0.65 16.97 8.52
N VAL A 106 -1.65 16.85 7.65
CA VAL A 106 -2.80 15.94 7.79
C VAL A 106 -2.76 14.94 6.63
N VAL A 107 -2.89 13.65 6.94
CA VAL A 107 -2.93 12.62 5.90
C VAL A 107 -4.21 12.81 5.07
N PRO A 108 -4.12 12.97 3.74
CA PRO A 108 -5.30 13.07 2.89
C PRO A 108 -6.20 11.84 2.97
N ASP A 109 -7.52 12.04 2.89
CA ASP A 109 -8.51 10.96 2.95
C ASP A 109 -8.25 9.88 1.90
N SER A 110 -7.86 10.26 0.67
CA SER A 110 -7.51 9.30 -0.38
C SER A 110 -6.34 8.37 -0.01
N MET A 111 -5.35 8.85 0.74
CA MET A 111 -4.26 8.01 1.24
C MET A 111 -4.72 7.14 2.41
N LEU A 112 -5.54 7.70 3.31
CA LEU A 112 -6.12 6.94 4.42
C LEU A 112 -7.00 5.79 3.91
N ALA A 113 -7.87 6.07 2.94
CA ALA A 113 -8.77 5.10 2.32
C ALA A 113 -8.00 4.00 1.59
N ASN A 114 -6.96 4.35 0.84
CA ASN A 114 -6.12 3.36 0.18
C ASN A 114 -5.39 2.44 1.18
N LEU A 115 -4.85 3.01 2.27
CA LEU A 115 -4.23 2.21 3.34
C LEU A 115 -5.26 1.36 4.10
N ALA A 116 -6.48 1.86 4.29
CA ALA A 116 -7.59 1.11 4.88
C ALA A 116 -8.01 -0.07 3.99
N LEU A 117 -8.15 0.13 2.67
CA LEU A 117 -8.41 -0.94 1.70
C LEU A 117 -7.35 -2.05 1.79
N MET A 118 -6.08 -1.66 1.80
CA MET A 118 -4.97 -2.60 1.95
C MET A 118 -5.04 -3.40 3.26
N ARG A 119 -5.42 -2.76 4.37
CA ARG A 119 -5.61 -3.42 5.66
C ARG A 119 -6.81 -4.37 5.67
N ASN A 120 -7.93 -3.99 5.06
CA ASN A 120 -9.11 -4.85 4.90
C ASN A 120 -8.78 -6.12 4.09
N ILE A 121 -7.96 -5.99 3.04
CA ILE A 121 -7.45 -7.15 2.27
C ILE A 121 -6.54 -8.01 3.17
N GLY A 122 -5.61 -7.38 3.89
CA GLY A 122 -4.72 -8.08 4.81
C GLY A 122 -5.47 -8.89 5.87
N HIS A 123 -6.52 -8.32 6.47
CA HIS A 123 -7.40 -9.01 7.41
C HIS A 123 -8.08 -10.22 6.81
N SER A 124 -8.68 -10.04 5.62
CA SER A 124 -9.37 -11.13 4.93
C SER A 124 -8.43 -12.30 4.63
N LEU A 125 -7.15 -12.02 4.36
CA LEU A 125 -6.13 -13.03 4.13
C LEU A 125 -5.67 -13.72 5.42
N ILE A 126 -5.50 -12.97 6.51
CA ILE A 126 -5.16 -13.55 7.83
C ILE A 126 -6.27 -14.47 8.32
N ALA A 127 -7.54 -14.04 8.24
CA ALA A 127 -8.67 -14.85 8.67
C ALA A 127 -8.77 -16.18 7.88
N LYS A 128 -8.56 -16.14 6.56
CA LYS A 128 -8.50 -17.33 5.71
C LYS A 128 -7.32 -18.25 6.04
N GLU A 129 -6.17 -17.68 6.42
CA GLU A 129 -5.00 -18.45 6.84
C GLU A 129 -5.29 -19.18 8.16
N ASP A 130 -5.86 -18.48 9.15
CA ASP A 130 -6.23 -19.08 10.44
C ASP A 130 -7.27 -20.19 10.27
N GLU A 131 -8.27 -19.99 9.40
CA GLU A 131 -9.29 -21.01 9.09
C GLU A 131 -8.67 -22.22 8.37
N ALA A 132 -7.81 -22.00 7.38
CA ALA A 132 -7.11 -23.08 6.69
C ALA A 132 -6.14 -23.84 7.60
N GLN A 133 -5.47 -23.16 8.54
CA GLN A 133 -4.61 -23.79 9.53
C GLN A 133 -5.39 -24.65 10.54
N ARG A 134 -6.62 -24.26 10.89
CA ARG A 134 -7.51 -25.03 11.78
C ARG A 134 -8.04 -26.33 11.15
N VAL A 135 -8.00 -26.46 9.82
CA VAL A 135 -8.51 -27.63 9.07
C VAL A 135 -7.41 -28.66 8.71
N GLU A 136 -6.15 -28.39 9.10
CA GLU A 136 -4.96 -29.24 8.94
C GLU A 136 -4.34 -29.39 7.52
N VAL A 137 -3.00 -29.26 7.52
CA VAL A 137 -1.96 -29.66 6.54
C VAL A 137 -2.12 -29.24 5.07
N VAL A 138 -1.73 -28.00 4.75
CA VAL A 138 -1.12 -27.72 3.43
C VAL A 138 0.12 -26.87 3.60
N GLY A 139 1.27 -27.46 3.27
CA GLY A 139 2.58 -26.81 3.28
C GLY A 139 2.65 -25.65 2.28
N ARG A 140 2.13 -24.49 2.65
CA ARG A 140 2.45 -23.25 1.94
C ARG A 140 3.88 -22.86 2.30
N ARG A 141 4.72 -22.72 1.27
CA ARG A 141 6.07 -22.19 1.41
C ARG A 141 5.99 -20.81 2.08
N ARG A 142 6.50 -20.71 3.31
CA ARG A 142 6.78 -19.44 3.98
C ARG A 142 7.53 -18.54 2.99
N GLY A 143 6.94 -17.42 2.60
CA GLY A 143 7.60 -16.38 1.81
C GLY A 143 7.04 -16.09 0.42
N SER A 144 6.08 -16.84 -0.11
CA SER A 144 5.40 -16.48 -1.36
C SER A 144 4.42 -15.32 -1.15
N ASP A 145 4.16 -14.51 -2.20
CA ASP A 145 3.06 -13.54 -2.19
C ASP A 145 1.76 -14.25 -1.79
N THR A 146 1.06 -13.70 -0.81
CA THR A 146 -0.18 -14.26 -0.25
C THR A 146 -1.37 -14.11 -1.21
N GLY A 147 -1.11 -13.70 -2.46
CA GLY A 147 -2.11 -13.20 -3.40
C GLY A 147 -2.56 -11.77 -3.06
N PHE A 148 -1.83 -11.06 -2.20
CA PHE A 148 -2.23 -9.74 -1.71
C PHE A 148 -2.37 -8.74 -2.86
N TRP A 149 -1.32 -8.64 -3.68
CA TRP A 149 -1.30 -7.70 -4.80
C TRP A 149 -2.37 -8.06 -5.82
N THR A 150 -2.57 -9.33 -6.13
CA THR A 150 -3.64 -9.77 -7.05
C THR A 150 -5.02 -9.36 -6.57
N ILE A 151 -5.32 -9.50 -5.28
CA ILE A 151 -6.61 -9.07 -4.73
C ILE A 151 -6.72 -7.55 -4.75
N LEU A 152 -5.65 -6.82 -4.43
CA LEU A 152 -5.64 -5.37 -4.46
C LEU A 152 -5.90 -4.83 -5.88
N GLU A 153 -5.21 -5.35 -6.90
CA GLU A 153 -5.44 -4.95 -8.30
C GLU A 153 -6.90 -5.17 -8.68
N LYS A 154 -7.45 -6.36 -8.39
CA LYS A 154 -8.86 -6.65 -8.68
C LYS A 154 -9.82 -5.67 -7.99
N ARG A 155 -9.55 -5.32 -6.73
CA ARG A 155 -10.37 -4.34 -6.00
C ARG A 155 -10.27 -2.94 -6.58
N LEU A 156 -9.08 -2.53 -7.03
CA LEU A 156 -8.91 -1.25 -7.70
C LEU A 156 -9.65 -1.23 -9.03
N ASP A 157 -9.54 -2.28 -9.85
CA ASP A 157 -10.29 -2.41 -11.10
C ASP A 157 -11.80 -2.25 -10.86
N GLU A 158 -12.37 -2.98 -9.88
CA GLU A 158 -13.77 -2.87 -9.47
C GLU A 158 -14.17 -1.42 -9.08
N LEU A 159 -13.29 -0.71 -8.36
CA LEU A 159 -13.55 0.67 -7.93
C LEU A 159 -13.50 1.66 -9.09
N TYR A 160 -12.54 1.50 -9.99
CA TYR A 160 -12.41 2.35 -11.18
C TYR A 160 -13.54 2.11 -12.18
N GLU A 161 -13.99 0.87 -12.36
CA GLU A 161 -15.18 0.56 -13.15
C GLU A 161 -16.43 1.22 -12.56
N LYS A 162 -16.56 1.23 -11.22
CA LYS A 162 -17.72 1.78 -10.53
C LYS A 162 -17.74 3.31 -10.46
N HIS A 163 -16.60 3.94 -10.23
CA HIS A 163 -16.51 5.37 -9.89
C HIS A 163 -15.79 6.23 -10.94
N GLY A 164 -15.20 5.61 -11.97
CA GLY A 164 -14.43 6.29 -13.01
C GLY A 164 -13.05 6.76 -12.55
N GLU A 165 -12.37 7.52 -13.41
CA GLU A 165 -10.99 7.99 -13.15
C GLU A 165 -10.91 9.28 -12.31
N ASP A 166 -12.01 10.02 -12.16
CA ASP A 166 -12.01 11.26 -11.39
C ASP A 166 -12.13 11.00 -9.89
N HIS A 167 -10.99 10.91 -9.20
CA HIS A 167 -10.89 10.73 -7.73
C HIS A 167 -11.56 11.86 -6.92
N LYS A 168 -11.99 12.96 -7.55
CA LYS A 168 -12.71 14.05 -6.87
C LYS A 168 -14.23 13.87 -6.93
N SER A 169 -14.72 12.91 -7.69
CA SER A 169 -16.15 12.63 -7.85
C SER A 169 -16.79 12.27 -6.50
N GLU A 170 -18.10 12.47 -6.40
CA GLU A 170 -18.85 12.15 -5.19
C GLU A 170 -18.72 10.68 -4.81
N GLY A 171 -18.79 9.77 -5.79
CA GLY A 171 -18.66 8.33 -5.55
C GLY A 171 -17.32 7.92 -4.94
N TRP A 172 -16.21 8.54 -5.36
CA TRP A 172 -14.91 8.30 -4.73
C TRP A 172 -14.88 8.79 -3.28
N ARG A 173 -15.40 10.00 -3.01
CA ARG A 173 -15.44 10.56 -1.65
C ARG A 173 -16.32 9.76 -0.69
N GLU A 174 -17.44 9.23 -1.18
CA GLU A 174 -18.30 8.34 -0.41
C GLU A 174 -17.57 7.04 -0.07
N TRP A 175 -16.99 6.39 -1.08
CA TRP A 175 -16.19 5.18 -0.87
C TRP A 175 -15.04 5.39 0.11
N GLU A 176 -14.30 6.52 0.00
CA GLU A 176 -13.21 6.85 0.91
C GLU A 176 -13.69 6.91 2.36
N LYS A 177 -14.82 7.58 2.62
CA LYS A 177 -15.41 7.67 3.96
C LYS A 177 -15.86 6.30 4.47
N GLU A 178 -16.49 5.50 3.61
CA GLU A 178 -16.97 4.16 3.95
C GLU A 178 -15.80 3.26 4.36
N VAL A 179 -14.78 3.12 3.52
CA VAL A 179 -13.66 2.20 3.78
C VAL A 179 -12.84 2.63 5.00
N ILE A 180 -12.68 3.94 5.22
CA ILE A 180 -12.03 4.48 6.43
C ILE A 180 -12.85 4.14 7.69
N SER A 181 -14.17 4.34 7.63
CA SER A 181 -15.07 4.05 8.75
C SER A 181 -15.11 2.56 9.08
N GLU A 182 -15.13 1.69 8.05
CA GLU A 182 -15.10 0.24 8.19
C GLU A 182 -13.82 -0.24 8.89
N ASP A 183 -12.64 0.20 8.45
CA ASP A 183 -11.36 -0.15 9.07
C ASP A 183 -11.34 0.30 10.55
N LYS A 184 -11.71 1.56 10.81
CA LYS A 184 -11.78 2.10 12.19
C LYS A 184 -12.72 1.29 13.07
N THR A 185 -13.88 0.88 12.56
CA THR A 185 -14.86 0.08 13.30
C THR A 185 -14.36 -1.33 13.57
N MET A 186 -13.75 -1.98 12.57
CA MET A 186 -13.20 -3.34 12.70
C MET A 186 -12.13 -3.39 13.80
N HIS A 187 -11.24 -2.40 13.81
CA HIS A 187 -10.15 -2.31 14.77
C HIS A 187 -10.57 -1.85 16.17
N ALA A 188 -11.61 -1.01 16.27
CA ALA A 188 -12.21 -0.67 17.55
C ALA A 188 -12.86 -1.91 18.23
N ARG A 189 -13.50 -2.79 17.45
CA ARG A 189 -14.13 -4.02 17.96
C ARG A 189 -13.09 -5.05 18.44
N MET A 190 -12.04 -5.29 17.66
CA MET A 190 -10.95 -6.21 18.04
C MET A 190 -10.26 -5.81 19.36
N THR A 191 -10.17 -4.50 19.62
CA THR A 191 -9.59 -3.96 20.85
C THR A 191 -10.44 -4.22 22.11
N ARG A 192 -11.77 -4.35 21.97
CA ARG A 192 -12.68 -4.60 23.11
C ARG A 192 -12.75 -6.08 23.48
N THR A 193 -12.76 -6.98 22.50
CA THR A 193 -12.86 -8.44 22.75
C THR A 193 -11.67 -8.99 23.53
N THR A 194 -10.47 -8.43 23.32
CA THR A 194 -9.25 -8.83 24.05
C THR A 194 -9.11 -8.23 25.45
N ALA A 195 -9.96 -7.27 25.84
CA ALA A 195 -9.93 -6.64 27.16
C ALA A 195 -10.88 -7.30 28.18
N LEU A 196 -11.73 -8.23 27.73
CA LEU A 196 -12.74 -8.93 28.53
C LEU A 196 -12.41 -10.43 28.74
N SER A 197 -11.25 -10.89 28.27
CA SER A 197 -10.71 -12.24 28.42
C SER A 197 -9.46 -12.23 29.30
#